data_AF-A0A7D8V258-F1
#
_entry.id   AF-A0A7D8V258-F1
#
_cell.length_a   1.000
_cell.length_b   1.000
_cell.length_c   1.000
_cell.angle_alpha   90.00
_cell.angle_beta   90.00
_cell.angle_gamma   90.00
#
_symmetry.space_group_name_H-M   'P 1'
#
loop_
_entity.id
_entity.type
_entity.pdbx_description
1 polymer ?
#
loop_
_entity_poly.entity_id
_entity_poly.type
_entity_poly.pdbx_seq_one_letter_code
_entity_poly.pdbx_strand_id
1 'polypeptide(L)'
;MRLSGILLALLPAAVAVGRSPKQARPCLPSGDETAINQALSAGGKGTTVSLCPGSVHRLQAPVVFTAPQQTLNTAGGLKEGRDRAMLVVEGKDQAVAIFADCKMCSYATIDGLIVDGNRPQLLRVPKGGALIEIGNGDGQAVTNCRLYEPRGWSALHIREGDNLNCRKAYIANNEIGPCGEEWDDDYDGVVELEPSWGNPRADGISLACKESLIEGNTVFDTTDGAIVLFGSAGSEVRDNTVYSRTRVVLGGVNLVDYDPWKGDYADVHVHDNHFYAKARYFKVGIVVGPSSWSDDTDTVVQGATVTDNKFHGAHFGYAIVVSSANQFTVLRNTVDNDAQFTGVNGPTCPTAPENGKPTAFLINRGSARGDFQEDFVNGEVQHIICVNPPDENGKPYTAWRMRDSPEAIAAKAAAEAAEHPELAVGADSRLADALVAYQMSLLSAMNGLTSRLLNETASASETVSELTRLDKLERGDKALREELHRLSKDVITLDTKVRERADAHRPFLQAVYNTVRSHRTQLQRTSQAASDRSGSTSVGTSAFKQVTCVVAAAALVAFLVAALRRYQKGRAATVTKAR
;
A
#
# COMPACT_ATOMS: atom_id res chain seq x y z
N MET A 1 -99.12 1.90 -5.87
CA MET A 1 -99.09 0.61 -5.15
C MET A 1 -97.84 -0.16 -5.55
N ARG A 2 -96.97 -0.49 -4.57
CA ARG A 2 -95.96 -1.58 -4.51
C ARG A 2 -94.85 -1.63 -5.60
N LEU A 3 -93.60 -1.32 -5.27
CA LEU A 3 -92.53 -2.17 -4.67
C LEU A 3 -91.83 -3.13 -5.65
N SER A 4 -90.56 -2.87 -5.96
CA SER A 4 -89.39 -3.75 -5.71
C SER A 4 -88.21 -3.45 -6.64
N GLY A 5 -87.01 -3.36 -6.07
CA GLY A 5 -85.76 -2.99 -6.74
C GLY A 5 -84.97 -4.15 -7.31
N ILE A 6 -83.79 -3.83 -7.86
CA ILE A 6 -82.62 -4.70 -8.08
C ILE A 6 -81.37 -3.80 -8.18
N LEU A 7 -80.26 -4.38 -7.73
CA LEU A 7 -78.96 -3.88 -7.32
C LEU A 7 -77.91 -4.00 -8.47
N LEU A 8 -76.76 -3.30 -8.31
CA LEU A 8 -75.44 -3.51 -8.97
C LEU A 8 -75.28 -3.12 -10.47
N ALA A 9 -74.19 -2.54 -10.97
CA ALA A 9 -72.83 -2.36 -10.47
C ALA A 9 -72.16 -1.10 -11.09
N LEU A 10 -71.43 -0.33 -10.27
CA LEU A 10 -70.52 0.74 -10.70
C LEU A 10 -69.10 0.17 -10.79
N LEU A 11 -68.48 0.26 -11.96
CA LEU A 11 -67.04 0.04 -12.19
C LEU A 11 -66.25 1.30 -11.77
N PRO A 12 -65.15 1.19 -10.99
CA PRO A 12 -64.20 2.27 -10.87
C PRO A 12 -63.17 2.20 -12.01
N ALA A 13 -63.05 3.28 -12.77
CA ALA A 13 -61.93 3.49 -13.68
C ALA A 13 -60.65 3.67 -12.86
N ALA A 14 -59.76 2.68 -12.93
CA ALA A 14 -58.43 2.75 -12.34
C ALA A 14 -57.60 3.81 -13.10
N VAL A 15 -57.30 4.91 -12.41
CA VAL A 15 -56.25 5.87 -12.82
C VAL A 15 -54.91 5.16 -12.62
N ALA A 16 -54.29 4.73 -13.71
CA ALA A 16 -52.91 4.30 -13.71
C ALA A 16 -52.02 5.52 -13.44
N VAL A 17 -51.66 5.72 -12.17
CA VAL A 17 -50.56 6.60 -11.78
C VAL A 17 -49.29 5.96 -12.33
N GLY A 18 -48.84 6.45 -13.49
CA GLY A 18 -47.52 6.16 -14.01
C GLY A 18 -46.50 6.56 -12.94
N ARG A 19 -45.90 5.56 -12.28
CA ARG A 19 -44.67 5.78 -11.52
C ARG A 19 -43.63 6.24 -12.52
N SER A 20 -43.30 7.53 -12.50
CA SER A 20 -42.08 8.04 -13.10
C SER A 20 -40.93 7.15 -12.65
N PRO A 21 -40.03 6.71 -13.56
CA PRO A 21 -38.81 6.05 -13.15
C PRO A 21 -38.13 6.97 -12.14
N LYS A 22 -37.77 6.46 -10.96
CA LYS A 22 -36.87 7.16 -10.04
C LYS A 22 -35.66 7.55 -10.89
N GLN A 23 -35.53 8.82 -11.24
CA GLN A 23 -34.29 9.34 -11.82
C GLN A 23 -33.20 8.93 -10.83
N ALA A 24 -32.37 7.98 -11.24
CA ALA A 24 -31.13 7.71 -10.56
C ALA A 24 -30.47 9.08 -10.42
N ARG A 25 -30.18 9.53 -9.19
CA ARG A 25 -29.39 10.74 -9.00
C ARG A 25 -28.16 10.57 -9.88
N PRO A 26 -27.87 11.50 -10.80
CA PRO A 26 -26.77 11.33 -11.72
C PRO A 26 -25.49 11.23 -10.89
N CYS A 27 -24.86 10.06 -10.92
CA CYS A 27 -23.51 9.92 -10.42
C CYS A 27 -22.55 10.54 -11.45
N LEU A 28 -21.41 11.05 -10.97
CA LEU A 28 -20.38 11.56 -11.86
C LEU A 28 -19.64 10.38 -12.51
N PRO A 29 -19.58 10.29 -13.85
CA PRO A 29 -18.75 9.29 -14.51
C PRO A 29 -17.26 9.65 -14.36
N SER A 30 -16.38 8.74 -14.79
CA SER A 30 -14.93 8.95 -14.84
C SER A 30 -14.56 10.31 -15.42
N GLY A 31 -13.54 10.95 -14.86
CA GLY A 31 -13.14 12.31 -15.23
C GLY A 31 -11.95 12.80 -14.41
N ASP A 32 -12.01 14.03 -13.93
CA ASP A 32 -11.03 14.67 -13.06
C ASP A 32 -11.72 15.31 -11.83
N GLU A 33 -10.98 16.06 -11.03
CA GLU A 33 -11.50 16.78 -9.86
C GLU A 33 -12.45 17.93 -10.22
N THR A 34 -12.42 18.46 -11.45
CA THR A 34 -13.13 19.70 -11.82
C THR A 34 -14.63 19.55 -11.63
N ALA A 35 -15.21 18.46 -12.13
CA ALA A 35 -16.64 18.20 -12.01
C ALA A 35 -17.07 17.94 -10.55
N ILE A 36 -16.21 17.28 -9.77
CA ILE A 36 -16.45 16.99 -8.35
C ILE A 36 -16.43 18.30 -7.55
N ASN A 37 -15.40 19.13 -7.75
CA ASN A 37 -15.22 20.42 -7.11
C ASN A 37 -16.33 21.40 -7.48
N GLN A 38 -16.74 21.44 -8.75
CA GLN A 38 -17.88 22.25 -9.18
C GLN A 38 -19.15 21.82 -8.45
N ALA A 39 -19.41 20.52 -8.35
CA ALA A 39 -20.59 19.99 -7.65
C ALA A 39 -20.59 20.32 -6.15
N LEU A 40 -19.45 20.14 -5.46
CA LEU A 40 -19.29 20.53 -4.06
C LEU A 40 -19.50 22.04 -3.87
N SER A 41 -18.80 22.87 -4.65
CA SER A 41 -18.86 24.33 -4.51
C SER A 41 -20.25 24.89 -4.79
N ALA A 42 -20.96 24.36 -5.80
CA ALA A 42 -22.26 24.87 -6.22
C ALA A 42 -23.39 24.38 -5.32
N GLY A 43 -23.28 23.15 -4.80
CA GLY A 43 -24.29 22.59 -3.92
C GLY A 43 -24.26 23.17 -2.50
N GLY A 44 -23.07 23.49 -1.98
CA GLY A 44 -22.91 24.03 -0.63
C GLY A 44 -23.26 23.02 0.47
N LYS A 45 -23.84 23.51 1.58
CA LYS A 45 -24.09 22.72 2.80
C LYS A 45 -24.97 21.49 2.52
N GLY A 46 -24.57 20.33 3.05
CA GLY A 46 -25.34 19.09 2.95
C GLY A 46 -25.27 18.41 1.58
N THR A 47 -24.41 18.88 0.67
CA THR A 47 -24.33 18.34 -0.69
C THR A 47 -23.69 16.97 -0.69
N THR A 48 -24.36 16.00 -1.29
CA THR A 48 -23.78 14.69 -1.62
C THR A 48 -23.37 14.67 -3.08
N VAL A 49 -22.08 14.48 -3.32
CA VAL A 49 -21.52 14.19 -4.65
C VAL A 49 -21.25 12.70 -4.73
N SER A 50 -21.97 12.02 -5.62
CA SER A 50 -21.82 10.58 -5.83
C SER A 50 -21.08 10.29 -7.13
N LEU A 51 -20.05 9.46 -7.07
CA LEU A 51 -19.26 8.99 -8.20
C LEU A 51 -19.82 7.65 -8.68
N CYS A 52 -19.80 7.37 -9.98
CA CYS A 52 -20.37 6.12 -10.49
C CYS A 52 -19.52 4.90 -10.07
N PRO A 53 -20.13 3.74 -9.78
CA PRO A 53 -19.38 2.51 -9.54
C PRO A 53 -18.38 2.23 -10.66
N GLY A 54 -17.14 1.88 -10.29
CA GLY A 54 -16.03 1.59 -11.21
C GLY A 54 -15.51 2.80 -11.99
N SER A 55 -15.99 4.02 -11.71
CA SER A 55 -15.45 5.23 -12.31
C SER A 55 -14.03 5.50 -11.81
N VAL A 56 -13.22 6.12 -12.66
CA VAL A 56 -11.85 6.53 -12.36
C VAL A 56 -11.72 8.02 -12.58
N HIS A 57 -11.32 8.73 -11.54
CA HIS A 57 -11.09 10.17 -11.55
C HIS A 57 -9.60 10.44 -11.40
N ARG A 58 -8.99 10.97 -12.45
CA ARG A 58 -7.56 11.26 -12.54
C ARG A 58 -7.33 12.71 -12.12
N LEU A 59 -6.77 12.88 -10.93
CA LEU A 59 -6.71 14.17 -10.26
C LEU A 59 -5.45 14.94 -10.66
N GLN A 60 -5.61 16.16 -11.15
CA GLN A 60 -4.51 17.11 -11.37
C GLN A 60 -4.42 18.14 -10.23
N ALA A 61 -5.48 18.23 -9.42
CA ALA A 61 -5.56 19.00 -8.18
C ALA A 61 -6.44 18.25 -7.16
N PRO A 62 -6.42 18.63 -5.87
CA PRO A 62 -7.25 17.98 -4.86
C PRO A 62 -8.75 18.16 -5.10
N VAL A 63 -9.55 17.20 -4.64
CA VAL A 63 -10.98 17.39 -4.42
C VAL A 63 -11.16 18.22 -3.14
N VAL A 64 -11.80 19.39 -3.24
CA VAL A 64 -11.91 20.38 -2.16
C VAL A 64 -13.34 20.47 -1.65
N PHE A 65 -13.52 20.18 -0.37
CA PHE A 65 -14.77 20.44 0.34
C PHE A 65 -14.85 21.93 0.70
N THR A 66 -16.06 22.50 0.65
CA THR A 66 -16.27 23.95 0.77
C THR A 66 -17.34 24.33 1.78
N ALA A 67 -18.10 23.37 2.31
CA ALA A 67 -19.26 23.62 3.16
C ALA A 67 -19.51 22.45 4.12
N PRO A 68 -20.28 22.66 5.21
CA PRO A 68 -20.47 21.63 6.21
C PRO A 68 -21.41 20.54 5.69
N GLN A 69 -21.31 19.34 6.27
CA GLN A 69 -22.16 18.20 5.94
C GLN A 69 -22.08 17.75 4.48
N GLN A 70 -21.01 18.11 3.77
CA GLN A 70 -20.78 17.61 2.42
C GLN A 70 -20.36 16.14 2.46
N THR A 71 -20.71 15.39 1.43
CA THR A 71 -20.38 13.98 1.30
C THR A 71 -19.83 13.69 -0.08
N LEU A 72 -18.71 12.98 -0.16
CA LEU A 72 -18.19 12.38 -1.37
C LEU A 72 -18.27 10.86 -1.23
N ASN A 73 -18.97 10.19 -2.15
CA ASN A 73 -19.13 8.74 -2.08
C ASN A 73 -19.22 8.04 -3.44
N THR A 74 -19.18 6.71 -3.42
CA THR A 74 -19.61 5.90 -4.56
C THR A 74 -21.14 5.73 -4.57
N ALA A 75 -21.77 5.98 -5.70
CA ALA A 75 -23.21 5.81 -5.87
C ALA A 75 -23.64 4.36 -5.60
N GLY A 76 -24.83 4.19 -5.02
CA GLY A 76 -25.31 2.88 -4.58
C GLY A 76 -24.80 2.44 -3.21
N GLY A 77 -23.91 3.22 -2.56
CA GLY A 77 -23.44 2.93 -1.21
C GLY A 77 -22.54 1.69 -1.14
N LEU A 78 -21.70 1.49 -2.16
CA LEU A 78 -20.73 0.40 -2.19
C LEU A 78 -19.67 0.62 -1.10
N LYS A 79 -19.63 -0.27 -0.12
CA LYS A 79 -18.71 -0.20 1.02
C LYS A 79 -17.41 -0.97 0.79
N GLU A 80 -17.43 -1.96 -0.08
CA GLU A 80 -16.31 -2.87 -0.30
C GLU A 80 -16.14 -3.18 -1.79
N GLY A 81 -15.04 -3.85 -2.12
CA GLY A 81 -14.78 -4.34 -3.47
C GLY A 81 -14.14 -3.30 -4.40
N ARG A 82 -13.91 -3.75 -5.64
CA ARG A 82 -13.23 -3.00 -6.70
C ARG A 82 -14.17 -2.11 -7.52
N ASP A 83 -15.48 -2.27 -7.33
CA ASP A 83 -16.50 -1.47 -8.01
C ASP A 83 -16.70 -0.10 -7.36
N ARG A 84 -16.00 0.20 -6.26
CA ARG A 84 -15.93 1.56 -5.70
C ARG A 84 -15.31 2.51 -6.73
N ALA A 85 -15.77 3.76 -6.75
CA ALA A 85 -15.14 4.80 -7.55
C ALA A 85 -13.71 5.04 -7.04
N MET A 86 -12.80 5.28 -7.98
CA MET A 86 -11.38 5.46 -7.69
C MET A 86 -10.94 6.88 -7.99
N LEU A 87 -10.28 7.51 -7.02
CA LEU A 87 -9.50 8.73 -7.21
C LEU A 87 -8.03 8.36 -7.34
N VAL A 88 -7.36 8.82 -8.39
CA VAL A 88 -5.92 8.58 -8.61
C VAL A 88 -5.22 9.91 -8.76
N VAL A 89 -4.20 10.14 -7.95
CA VAL A 89 -3.36 11.34 -8.06
C VAL A 89 -2.49 11.27 -9.31
N GLU A 90 -2.57 12.28 -10.17
CA GLU A 90 -1.73 12.44 -11.37
C GLU A 90 -0.98 13.77 -11.41
N GLY A 91 -1.37 14.75 -10.58
CA GLY A 91 -0.67 16.02 -10.46
C GLY A 91 0.79 15.83 -10.06
N LYS A 92 1.71 16.44 -10.82
CA LYS A 92 3.16 16.26 -10.65
C LYS A 92 3.63 16.54 -9.21
N ASP A 93 3.16 17.63 -8.61
CA ASP A 93 3.57 18.06 -7.26
C ASP A 93 2.42 17.91 -6.24
N GLN A 94 1.46 17.03 -6.54
CA GLN A 94 0.28 16.81 -5.70
C GLN A 94 0.48 15.60 -4.77
N ALA A 95 0.38 15.83 -3.46
CA ALA A 95 0.31 14.74 -2.48
C ALA A 95 -1.14 14.45 -2.03
N VAL A 96 -1.97 15.49 -1.96
CA VAL A 96 -3.34 15.44 -1.42
C VAL A 96 -4.33 15.11 -2.53
N ALA A 97 -5.11 14.03 -2.38
CA ALA A 97 -6.23 13.70 -3.26
C ALA A 97 -7.53 14.37 -2.80
N ILE A 98 -7.79 14.40 -1.49
CA ILE A 98 -8.99 15.01 -0.90
C ILE A 98 -8.57 15.99 0.20
N PHE A 99 -9.09 17.21 0.11
CA PHE A 99 -8.87 18.27 1.09
C PHE A 99 -10.21 18.72 1.69
N ALA A 100 -10.41 18.39 2.96
CA ALA A 100 -11.57 18.79 3.78
C ALA A 100 -11.15 19.41 5.12
N ASP A 101 -9.87 19.76 5.30
CA ASP A 101 -9.37 20.62 6.37
C ASP A 101 -9.77 22.08 6.10
N CYS A 102 -11.04 22.39 6.37
CA CYS A 102 -11.55 23.74 6.25
C CYS A 102 -12.44 24.09 7.45
N LYS A 103 -12.37 25.35 7.91
CA LYS A 103 -13.14 25.84 9.08
C LYS A 103 -14.65 25.64 8.97
N MET A 104 -15.17 25.50 7.75
CA MET A 104 -16.60 25.31 7.49
C MET A 104 -16.94 23.86 7.13
N CYS A 105 -16.00 22.92 7.18
CA CYS A 105 -16.16 21.56 6.68
C CYS A 105 -16.57 20.54 7.77
N SER A 106 -17.13 21.00 8.90
CA SER A 106 -17.66 20.09 9.92
C SER A 106 -18.66 19.10 9.31
N TYR A 107 -18.59 17.86 9.76
CA TYR A 107 -19.39 16.73 9.30
C TYR A 107 -19.15 16.39 7.81
N ALA A 108 -17.98 16.73 7.26
CA ALA A 108 -17.58 16.22 5.96
C ALA A 108 -17.42 14.69 6.01
N THR A 109 -17.99 14.00 5.03
CA THR A 109 -17.99 12.54 4.95
C THR A 109 -17.36 12.07 3.65
N ILE A 110 -16.40 11.15 3.78
CA ILE A 110 -15.79 10.43 2.67
C ILE A 110 -16.14 8.95 2.88
N ASP A 111 -16.91 8.36 1.96
CA ASP A 111 -17.46 7.01 2.14
C ASP A 111 -17.34 6.15 0.89
N GLY A 112 -16.83 4.93 1.03
CA GLY A 112 -16.91 3.94 -0.04
C GLY A 112 -16.07 4.27 -1.27
N LEU A 113 -14.89 4.88 -1.10
CA LEU A 113 -13.98 5.24 -2.20
C LEU A 113 -12.70 4.41 -2.20
N ILE A 114 -12.06 4.32 -3.37
CA ILE A 114 -10.66 3.93 -3.50
C ILE A 114 -9.86 5.21 -3.76
N VAL A 115 -8.80 5.47 -3.00
CA VAL A 115 -7.93 6.64 -3.18
C VAL A 115 -6.49 6.16 -3.30
N ASP A 116 -5.90 6.41 -4.46
CA ASP A 116 -4.55 6.02 -4.83
C ASP A 116 -3.66 7.25 -4.95
N GLY A 117 -2.63 7.33 -4.11
CA GLY A 117 -1.63 8.39 -4.21
C GLY A 117 -0.68 8.24 -5.39
N ASN A 118 -0.65 7.09 -6.07
CA ASN A 118 0.14 6.86 -7.28
C ASN A 118 1.65 7.06 -7.08
N ARG A 119 2.14 6.80 -5.86
CA ARG A 119 3.55 6.99 -5.49
C ARG A 119 4.53 6.11 -6.27
N PRO A 120 4.26 4.85 -6.67
CA PRO A 120 5.22 4.08 -7.46
C PRO A 120 5.57 4.74 -8.81
N GLN A 121 4.66 5.54 -9.36
CA GLN A 121 4.77 6.19 -10.67
C GLN A 121 5.27 7.62 -10.54
N LEU A 122 4.79 8.36 -9.52
CA LEU A 122 5.06 9.79 -9.36
C LEU A 122 6.05 10.12 -8.23
N LEU A 123 6.51 9.10 -7.51
CA LEU A 123 7.40 9.21 -6.36
C LEU A 123 6.82 10.13 -5.27
N ARG A 124 7.67 10.50 -4.32
CA ARG A 124 7.33 11.28 -3.13
C ARG A 124 7.29 12.77 -3.45
N VAL A 125 6.49 13.53 -2.69
CA VAL A 125 6.49 15.00 -2.76
C VAL A 125 7.22 15.54 -1.52
N PRO A 126 8.33 16.28 -1.66
CA PRO A 126 8.98 16.94 -0.54
C PRO A 126 7.99 17.85 0.22
N LYS A 127 7.87 17.66 1.54
CA LYS A 127 6.90 18.39 2.38
C LYS A 127 5.44 18.24 1.93
N GLY A 128 5.11 17.18 1.18
CA GLY A 128 3.75 16.88 0.74
C GLY A 128 2.87 16.46 1.91
N GLY A 129 1.62 16.94 1.95
CA GLY A 129 0.62 16.53 2.94
C GLY A 129 0.14 15.08 2.79
N ALA A 130 -0.80 14.68 3.63
CA ALA A 130 -1.43 13.37 3.56
C ALA A 130 -2.27 13.17 2.28
N LEU A 131 -2.53 11.92 1.92
CA LEU A 131 -3.38 11.61 0.76
C LEU A 131 -4.81 12.11 0.95
N ILE A 132 -5.35 12.00 2.17
CA ILE A 132 -6.56 12.69 2.62
C ILE A 132 -6.20 13.60 3.79
N GLU A 133 -6.43 14.89 3.60
CA GLU A 133 -6.28 15.93 4.63
C GLU A 133 -7.67 16.39 5.05
N ILE A 134 -8.08 16.06 6.27
CA ILE A 134 -9.37 16.41 6.87
C ILE A 134 -9.13 16.88 8.31
N GLY A 135 -10.14 17.41 9.00
CA GLY A 135 -9.98 18.03 10.32
C GLY A 135 -10.51 19.46 10.35
N ASN A 136 -10.07 20.21 11.36
CA ASN A 136 -10.42 21.64 11.54
C ASN A 136 -11.94 21.91 11.60
N GLY A 137 -12.68 20.90 12.04
CA GLY A 137 -14.12 20.91 12.25
C GLY A 137 -14.54 19.74 13.13
N ASP A 138 -15.85 19.61 13.34
CA ASP A 138 -16.41 18.53 14.18
C ASP A 138 -17.00 17.41 13.32
N GLY A 139 -16.95 16.17 13.80
CA GLY A 139 -17.82 15.10 13.28
C GLY A 139 -17.44 14.59 11.89
N GLN A 140 -16.23 14.84 11.43
CA GLN A 140 -15.77 14.41 10.11
C GLN A 140 -15.56 12.89 10.06
N ALA A 141 -15.88 12.28 8.92
CA ALA A 141 -15.89 10.84 8.79
C ALA A 141 -15.17 10.34 7.54
N VAL A 142 -14.37 9.29 7.70
CA VAL A 142 -13.77 8.53 6.61
C VAL A 142 -14.08 7.06 6.85
N THR A 143 -14.96 6.50 6.02
CA THR A 143 -15.49 5.15 6.24
C THR A 143 -15.49 4.32 4.98
N ASN A 144 -15.32 3.00 5.13
CA ASN A 144 -15.44 2.05 4.03
C ASN A 144 -14.53 2.37 2.83
N CYS A 145 -13.41 3.06 3.06
CA CYS A 145 -12.48 3.49 2.01
C CYS A 145 -11.29 2.55 1.88
N ARG A 146 -10.63 2.58 0.73
CA ARG A 146 -9.30 1.99 0.54
C ARG A 146 -8.31 3.09 0.19
N LEU A 147 -7.28 3.27 1.01
CA LEU A 147 -6.29 4.33 0.86
C LEU A 147 -4.91 3.70 0.70
N TYR A 148 -4.16 4.04 -0.33
CA TYR A 148 -2.86 3.42 -0.57
C TYR A 148 -1.89 4.30 -1.35
N GLU A 149 -0.61 4.02 -1.14
CA GLU A 149 0.53 4.67 -1.79
C GLU A 149 0.50 6.21 -1.71
N PRO A 150 0.30 6.80 -0.51
CA PRO A 150 0.38 8.25 -0.32
C PRO A 150 1.77 8.77 -0.73
N ARG A 151 1.79 9.92 -1.40
CA ARG A 151 3.03 10.59 -1.83
C ARG A 151 3.66 11.49 -0.78
N GLY A 152 2.91 11.82 0.27
CA GLY A 152 3.40 12.52 1.46
C GLY A 152 3.58 11.59 2.66
N TRP A 153 3.44 12.17 3.85
CA TRP A 153 3.79 11.54 5.13
C TRP A 153 2.68 10.70 5.77
N SER A 154 1.45 10.70 5.23
CA SER A 154 0.34 9.90 5.76
C SER A 154 -0.69 9.57 4.68
N ALA A 155 -1.43 8.47 4.84
CA ALA A 155 -2.59 8.19 3.99
C ALA A 155 -3.85 8.95 4.45
N LEU A 156 -4.04 9.12 5.76
CA LEU A 156 -5.16 9.85 6.32
C LEU A 156 -4.70 10.70 7.49
N HIS A 157 -4.82 12.01 7.37
CA HIS A 157 -4.57 12.93 8.47
C HIS A 157 -5.86 13.64 8.87
N ILE A 158 -6.20 13.53 10.16
CA ILE A 158 -7.28 14.29 10.81
C ILE A 158 -6.64 15.36 11.70
N ARG A 159 -6.51 16.57 11.16
CA ARG A 159 -5.82 17.67 11.82
C ARG A 159 -6.63 18.25 12.99
N GLU A 160 -5.93 18.68 14.04
CA GLU A 160 -6.45 19.27 15.28
C GLU A 160 -7.28 20.55 15.09
N GLY A 161 -7.13 21.21 13.94
CA GLY A 161 -7.78 22.47 13.62
C GLY A 161 -6.99 23.69 14.05
N ASP A 162 -7.22 24.82 13.37
CA ASP A 162 -6.41 26.05 13.53
C ASP A 162 -6.41 26.58 14.97
N ASN A 163 -7.46 26.27 15.73
CA ASN A 163 -7.60 26.66 17.13
C ASN A 163 -7.76 25.45 18.06
N LEU A 164 -7.19 24.29 17.70
CA LEU A 164 -7.30 23.06 18.48
C LEU A 164 -8.77 22.67 18.74
N ASN A 165 -9.61 22.83 17.73
CA ASN A 165 -11.06 22.75 17.83
C ASN A 165 -11.67 21.50 17.19
N CYS A 166 -10.87 20.63 16.56
CA CYS A 166 -11.40 19.41 15.96
C CYS A 166 -11.89 18.43 17.03
N ARG A 167 -13.12 17.94 16.90
CA ARG A 167 -13.68 16.87 17.76
C ARG A 167 -14.43 15.80 16.95
N LYS A 168 -14.53 14.60 17.52
CA LYS A 168 -15.48 13.55 17.11
C LYS A 168 -15.28 13.07 15.68
N ALA A 169 -14.03 12.91 15.26
CA ALA A 169 -13.78 12.26 13.98
C ALA A 169 -14.16 10.77 14.05
N TYR A 170 -14.63 10.23 12.94
CA TYR A 170 -15.04 8.83 12.83
C TYR A 170 -14.34 8.12 11.67
N ILE A 171 -13.44 7.20 12.01
CA ILE A 171 -12.59 6.49 11.05
C ILE A 171 -12.89 5.00 11.18
N ALA A 172 -13.68 4.46 10.25
CA ALA A 172 -14.17 3.09 10.41
C ALA A 172 -14.20 2.24 9.15
N ASN A 173 -13.87 0.96 9.31
CA ASN A 173 -13.98 -0.06 8.26
C ASN A 173 -13.17 0.27 6.99
N ASN A 174 -12.01 0.92 7.15
CA ASN A 174 -11.13 1.25 6.02
C ASN A 174 -10.06 0.17 5.80
N GLU A 175 -9.63 0.01 4.54
CA GLU A 175 -8.42 -0.73 4.15
C GLU A 175 -7.31 0.30 3.84
N ILE A 176 -6.33 0.47 4.73
CA ILE A 176 -5.30 1.50 4.60
C ILE A 176 -3.94 0.82 4.45
N GLY A 177 -3.34 1.01 3.28
CA GLY A 177 -2.03 0.46 2.97
C GLY A 177 -1.93 -0.09 1.55
N PRO A 178 -0.69 -0.30 1.07
CA PRO A 178 0.54 -0.02 1.81
C PRO A 178 0.89 1.48 1.78
N CYS A 179 1.65 1.97 2.78
CA CYS A 179 2.02 3.38 2.90
C CYS A 179 3.54 3.55 3.00
N GLY A 180 4.12 4.40 2.15
CA GLY A 180 5.51 4.78 2.28
C GLY A 180 6.53 3.73 1.82
N GLU A 181 7.79 4.07 2.02
CA GLU A 181 8.99 3.26 1.77
C GLU A 181 9.84 3.19 3.04
N GLU A 182 10.69 2.17 3.13
CA GLU A 182 11.64 2.07 4.23
C GLU A 182 12.77 3.09 4.00
N TRP A 183 13.31 3.63 5.10
CA TRP A 183 14.43 4.56 5.03
C TRP A 183 15.70 3.85 4.60
N ASP A 184 16.42 4.45 3.66
CA ASP A 184 17.73 3.97 3.23
C ASP A 184 18.75 5.10 3.27
N ASP A 185 19.73 5.01 4.18
CA ASP A 185 20.79 6.01 4.35
C ASP A 185 21.58 6.31 3.08
N ASP A 186 21.75 5.33 2.18
CA ASP A 186 22.46 5.51 0.91
C ASP A 186 21.69 6.43 -0.06
N TYR A 187 20.37 6.53 0.11
CA TYR A 187 19.47 7.24 -0.81
C TYR A 187 18.83 8.48 -0.18
N ASP A 188 18.28 8.33 1.01
CA ASP A 188 17.59 9.35 1.79
C ASP A 188 18.59 10.23 2.56
N GLY A 189 19.83 9.75 2.72
CA GLY A 189 20.88 10.37 3.52
C GLY A 189 20.82 9.94 4.98
N VAL A 190 21.80 10.39 5.76
CA VAL A 190 21.90 10.06 7.20
C VAL A 190 21.17 11.07 8.10
N VAL A 191 20.60 12.12 7.53
CA VAL A 191 19.92 13.21 8.27
C VAL A 191 18.42 13.09 8.02
N GLU A 192 17.69 12.60 9.02
CA GLU A 192 16.25 12.34 8.91
C GLU A 192 15.38 13.61 8.88
N LEU A 193 15.89 14.73 9.42
CA LEU A 193 15.11 15.96 9.60
C LEU A 193 14.58 16.56 8.29
N GLU A 194 15.37 16.53 7.22
CA GLU A 194 14.98 17.12 5.92
C GLU A 194 15.56 16.30 4.75
N PRO A 195 15.00 15.11 4.47
CA PRO A 195 15.41 14.31 3.30
C PRO A 195 15.15 15.09 2.02
N SER A 196 16.19 15.17 1.18
CA SER A 196 16.19 15.95 -0.08
C SER A 196 15.05 15.58 -1.05
N TRP A 197 14.54 14.35 -0.97
CA TRP A 197 13.48 13.81 -1.82
C TRP A 197 12.14 13.66 -1.11
N GLY A 198 11.99 14.26 0.08
CA GLY A 198 10.83 14.04 0.96
C GLY A 198 10.95 12.78 1.80
N ASN A 199 10.19 12.72 2.89
CA ASN A 199 10.22 11.60 3.83
C ASN A 199 9.81 10.29 3.12
N PRO A 200 10.66 9.23 3.10
CA PRO A 200 10.25 7.92 2.64
C PRO A 200 9.08 7.37 3.44
N ARG A 201 9.03 7.64 4.73
CA ARG A 201 8.09 7.00 5.64
C ARG A 201 6.71 7.64 5.51
N ALA A 202 5.68 6.82 5.69
CA ALA A 202 4.32 7.33 5.74
C ALA A 202 3.45 6.54 6.72
N ASP A 203 2.64 7.30 7.45
CA ASP A 203 1.64 6.77 8.35
C ASP A 203 0.45 6.16 7.58
N GLY A 204 -0.29 5.29 8.26
CA GLY A 204 -1.63 4.90 7.84
C GLY A 204 -2.66 5.96 8.21
N ILE A 205 -2.89 6.12 9.51
CA ILE A 205 -3.81 7.09 10.10
C ILE A 205 -3.04 7.99 11.06
N SER A 206 -3.20 9.30 10.92
CA SER A 206 -2.62 10.32 11.79
C SER A 206 -3.78 11.14 12.37
N LEU A 207 -4.04 11.01 13.68
CA LEU A 207 -5.19 11.60 14.37
C LEU A 207 -4.71 12.65 15.38
N ALA A 208 -5.07 13.91 15.16
CA ALA A 208 -4.87 15.01 16.12
C ALA A 208 -6.22 15.58 16.65
N CYS A 209 -7.33 14.91 16.34
CA CYS A 209 -8.69 15.33 16.66
C CYS A 209 -9.21 14.61 17.91
N LYS A 210 -9.64 15.34 18.93
CA LYS A 210 -10.09 14.77 20.22
C LYS A 210 -11.46 14.08 20.13
N GLU A 211 -11.79 13.27 21.13
CA GLU A 211 -13.10 12.59 21.25
C GLU A 211 -13.46 11.75 20.00
N SER A 212 -12.46 11.22 19.31
CA SER A 212 -12.62 10.55 18.02
C SER A 212 -12.67 9.03 18.19
N LEU A 213 -13.18 8.32 17.19
CA LEU A 213 -13.26 6.86 17.17
C LEU A 213 -12.60 6.31 15.92
N ILE A 214 -11.61 5.42 16.12
CA ILE A 214 -10.94 4.63 15.08
C ILE A 214 -11.31 3.15 15.30
N GLU A 215 -12.16 2.59 14.45
CA GLU A 215 -12.63 1.20 14.64
C GLU A 215 -12.69 0.33 13.38
N GLY A 216 -12.41 -0.96 13.53
CA GLY A 216 -12.63 -1.94 12.46
C GLY A 216 -11.77 -1.73 11.22
N ASN A 217 -10.69 -0.94 11.30
CA ASN A 217 -9.83 -0.67 10.16
C ASN A 217 -8.81 -1.81 9.99
N THR A 218 -8.47 -2.09 8.74
CA THR A 218 -7.32 -2.93 8.38
C THR A 218 -6.21 -2.02 7.90
N VAL A 219 -5.14 -1.88 8.68
CA VAL A 219 -3.98 -1.05 8.35
C VAL A 219 -2.76 -1.92 8.12
N PHE A 220 -2.02 -1.72 7.04
CA PHE A 220 -0.90 -2.60 6.72
C PHE A 220 0.22 -1.95 5.95
N ASP A 221 1.43 -2.49 6.13
CA ASP A 221 2.62 -2.10 5.38
C ASP A 221 2.84 -0.57 5.38
N THR A 222 2.63 0.07 6.54
CA THR A 222 2.88 1.49 6.78
C THR A 222 4.30 1.68 7.30
N THR A 223 5.16 2.35 6.56
CA THR A 223 6.60 2.41 6.89
C THR A 223 6.97 3.39 7.98
N ASP A 224 5.99 4.09 8.54
CA ASP A 224 6.11 4.90 9.76
C ASP A 224 5.20 4.32 10.88
N GLY A 225 4.20 5.06 11.36
CA GLY A 225 3.16 4.57 12.26
C GLY A 225 1.90 4.07 11.53
N ALA A 226 1.36 2.91 11.90
CA ALA A 226 0.09 2.46 11.30
C ALA A 226 -1.07 3.35 11.77
N ILE A 227 -1.14 3.66 13.06
CA ILE A 227 -2.06 4.60 13.67
C ILE A 227 -1.27 5.49 14.64
N VAL A 228 -1.21 6.79 14.38
CA VAL A 228 -0.51 7.77 15.18
C VAL A 228 -1.52 8.72 15.81
N LEU A 229 -1.45 8.86 17.13
CA LEU A 229 -2.30 9.80 17.86
C LEU A 229 -1.41 10.95 18.33
N PHE A 230 -1.76 12.16 17.92
CA PHE A 230 -1.16 13.39 18.40
C PHE A 230 -2.05 13.90 19.53
N GLY A 231 -1.75 13.54 20.78
CA GLY A 231 -2.45 13.98 22.01
C GLY A 231 -3.97 14.19 21.89
N SER A 232 -4.67 13.16 21.40
CA SER A 232 -6.09 13.22 21.03
C SER A 232 -7.00 12.76 22.16
N ALA A 233 -6.93 13.44 23.32
CA ALA A 233 -7.73 13.13 24.51
C ALA A 233 -9.20 12.75 24.23
N GLY A 234 -9.70 11.77 24.97
CA GLY A 234 -11.05 11.21 24.87
C GLY A 234 -11.30 10.30 23.65
N SER A 235 -10.26 9.99 22.86
CA SER A 235 -10.41 9.16 21.66
C SER A 235 -10.28 7.67 21.94
N GLU A 236 -10.91 6.85 21.12
CA GLU A 236 -10.93 5.39 21.22
C GLU A 236 -10.40 4.76 19.94
N VAL A 237 -9.50 3.78 20.08
CA VAL A 237 -8.88 3.01 19.01
C VAL A 237 -9.10 1.54 19.30
N ARG A 238 -10.06 0.92 18.60
CA ARG A 238 -10.46 -0.46 18.88
C ARG A 238 -10.79 -1.32 17.69
N ASP A 239 -10.70 -2.63 17.88
CA ASP A 239 -11.08 -3.63 16.87
C ASP A 239 -10.35 -3.45 15.53
N ASN A 240 -9.17 -2.81 15.52
CA ASN A 240 -8.38 -2.63 14.31
C ASN A 240 -7.44 -3.82 14.11
N THR A 241 -7.16 -4.14 12.86
CA THR A 241 -6.14 -5.12 12.47
C THR A 241 -4.97 -4.41 11.82
N VAL A 242 -3.79 -4.51 12.43
CA VAL A 242 -2.55 -3.93 11.93
C VAL A 242 -1.57 -5.03 11.55
N TYR A 243 -0.94 -4.97 10.37
CA TYR A 243 0.04 -5.99 10.01
C TYR A 243 1.17 -5.54 9.07
N SER A 244 2.31 -6.21 9.19
CA SER A 244 3.46 -6.11 8.28
C SER A 244 3.56 -7.36 7.40
N ARG A 245 3.66 -7.18 6.09
CA ARG A 245 3.75 -8.26 5.10
C ARG A 245 4.82 -7.99 4.04
N THR A 246 4.86 -6.79 3.47
CA THR A 246 5.78 -6.44 2.38
C THR A 246 6.76 -5.35 2.75
N ARG A 247 6.45 -4.55 3.79
CA ARG A 247 7.28 -3.46 4.31
C ARG A 247 7.47 -3.57 5.82
N VAL A 248 8.56 -3.01 6.33
CA VAL A 248 8.79 -2.82 7.76
C VAL A 248 7.84 -1.76 8.29
N VAL A 249 7.23 -2.03 9.45
CA VAL A 249 6.38 -1.08 10.18
C VAL A 249 7.14 -0.63 11.43
N LEU A 250 7.30 0.69 11.65
CA LEU A 250 8.02 1.20 12.83
C LEU A 250 7.17 1.10 14.09
N GLY A 251 5.92 1.55 14.01
CA GLY A 251 4.98 1.54 15.12
C GLY A 251 3.58 1.13 14.66
N GLY A 252 2.88 0.31 15.44
CA GLY A 252 1.51 -0.06 15.12
C GLY A 252 0.52 0.99 15.61
N VAL A 253 0.47 1.21 16.92
CA VAL A 253 -0.22 2.37 17.51
C VAL A 253 0.78 3.22 18.27
N ASN A 254 0.88 4.49 17.92
CA ASN A 254 1.83 5.43 18.53
C ASN A 254 1.10 6.44 19.42
N LEU A 255 1.54 6.51 20.67
CA LEU A 255 1.14 7.46 21.71
C LEU A 255 2.39 8.22 22.17
N VAL A 256 3.11 8.82 21.21
CA VAL A 256 4.47 9.35 21.40
C VAL A 256 4.55 10.86 21.23
N ASP A 257 3.62 11.45 20.49
CA ASP A 257 3.68 12.86 20.12
C ASP A 257 3.23 13.76 21.27
N TYR A 258 4.06 14.75 21.57
CA TYR A 258 3.75 15.80 22.55
C TYR A 258 2.89 16.89 21.90
N ASP A 259 3.27 17.41 20.75
CA ASP A 259 2.47 18.39 20.03
C ASP A 259 1.33 17.73 19.23
N PRO A 260 0.22 18.45 18.96
CA PRO A 260 -0.05 19.85 19.31
C PRO A 260 -0.70 20.03 20.71
N TRP A 261 -0.95 18.93 21.41
CA TRP A 261 -1.77 18.91 22.63
C TRP A 261 -0.98 18.80 23.94
N LYS A 262 0.33 19.02 23.88
CA LYS A 262 1.24 18.95 25.04
C LYS A 262 1.19 17.60 25.76
N GLY A 263 1.12 16.53 24.99
CA GLY A 263 1.12 15.15 25.47
C GLY A 263 -0.17 14.76 26.20
N ASP A 264 -1.29 15.43 25.95
CA ASP A 264 -2.59 15.13 26.56
C ASP A 264 -3.28 13.94 25.88
N TYR A 265 -3.16 12.76 26.48
CA TYR A 265 -3.86 11.54 26.10
C TYR A 265 -4.88 11.13 27.18
N ALA A 266 -5.38 12.07 27.99
CA ALA A 266 -6.41 11.80 28.98
C ALA A 266 -7.62 11.11 28.32
N ASP A 267 -8.11 10.05 28.96
CA ASP A 267 -9.25 9.25 28.48
C ASP A 267 -9.08 8.70 27.04
N VAL A 268 -7.84 8.56 26.56
CA VAL A 268 -7.58 7.77 25.35
C VAL A 268 -7.64 6.29 25.68
N HIS A 269 -8.34 5.52 24.85
CA HIS A 269 -8.45 4.08 24.98
C HIS A 269 -7.93 3.38 23.73
N VAL A 270 -6.94 2.49 23.88
CA VAL A 270 -6.40 1.65 22.81
C VAL A 270 -6.59 0.19 23.21
N HIS A 271 -7.60 -0.48 22.63
CA HIS A 271 -7.94 -1.83 23.07
C HIS A 271 -8.53 -2.72 22.00
N ASP A 272 -8.49 -4.03 22.24
CA ASP A 272 -9.03 -5.05 21.33
C ASP A 272 -8.47 -4.97 19.89
N ASN A 273 -7.28 -4.39 19.71
CA ASN A 273 -6.60 -4.36 18.42
C ASN A 273 -5.73 -5.61 18.25
N HIS A 274 -5.60 -6.06 17.01
CA HIS A 274 -4.80 -7.21 16.63
C HIS A 274 -3.60 -6.79 15.77
N PHE A 275 -2.40 -7.19 16.17
CA PHE A 275 -1.15 -6.89 15.49
C PHE A 275 -0.53 -8.17 14.93
N TYR A 276 -0.20 -8.19 13.64
CA TYR A 276 0.40 -9.36 12.99
C TYR A 276 1.73 -9.00 12.31
N ALA A 277 2.84 -9.54 12.83
CA ALA A 277 4.14 -9.49 12.18
C ALA A 277 4.28 -10.67 11.20
N LYS A 278 3.55 -10.63 10.07
CA LYS A 278 3.32 -11.82 9.21
C LYS A 278 4.55 -12.29 8.45
N ALA A 279 5.20 -11.38 7.73
CA ALA A 279 6.31 -11.73 6.84
C ALA A 279 7.40 -10.66 6.76
N ARG A 280 7.12 -9.46 7.26
CA ARG A 280 8.08 -8.37 7.36
C ARG A 280 8.16 -7.89 8.79
N TYR A 281 9.27 -7.24 9.08
CA TYR A 281 9.60 -6.85 10.43
C TYR A 281 8.63 -5.78 10.95
N PHE A 282 8.20 -5.93 12.19
CA PHE A 282 7.32 -5.01 12.88
C PHE A 282 8.09 -4.55 14.12
N LYS A 283 8.64 -3.34 14.09
CA LYS A 283 9.60 -2.93 15.12
C LYS A 283 8.93 -2.87 16.48
N VAL A 284 7.80 -2.18 16.58
CA VAL A 284 7.01 -2.14 17.82
C VAL A 284 5.51 -2.17 17.52
N GLY A 285 4.76 -3.03 18.20
CA GLY A 285 3.30 -3.07 18.10
C GLY A 285 2.61 -1.82 18.64
N ILE A 286 2.83 -1.46 19.90
CA ILE A 286 2.31 -0.23 20.52
C ILE A 286 3.46 0.54 21.18
N VAL A 287 3.59 1.82 20.84
CA VAL A 287 4.64 2.70 21.36
C VAL A 287 4.04 3.75 22.28
N VAL A 288 4.53 3.80 23.51
CA VAL A 288 4.08 4.78 24.51
C VAL A 288 5.24 5.68 24.94
N GLY A 289 5.06 6.96 24.61
CA GLY A 289 5.85 8.10 25.03
C GLY A 289 7.11 8.43 24.22
N PRO A 290 7.57 9.70 24.29
CA PRO A 290 8.44 10.30 23.27
C PRO A 290 9.82 9.64 23.16
N SER A 291 10.44 9.31 24.29
CA SER A 291 11.76 8.66 24.30
C SER A 291 11.76 7.30 23.61
N SER A 292 10.62 6.62 23.45
CA SER A 292 10.61 5.39 22.65
C SER A 292 10.87 5.67 21.16
N TRP A 293 10.50 6.86 20.67
CA TRP A 293 10.59 7.26 19.27
C TRP A 293 11.86 8.06 18.94
N SER A 294 12.42 8.76 19.92
CA SER A 294 13.59 9.63 19.74
C SER A 294 14.55 9.56 20.92
N ASP A 295 15.56 10.42 20.94
CA ASP A 295 16.42 10.63 22.09
C ASP A 295 15.86 11.64 23.11
N ASP A 296 14.64 12.16 22.90
CA ASP A 296 13.98 13.10 23.81
C ASP A 296 13.51 12.41 25.10
N THR A 297 14.20 12.70 26.19
CA THR A 297 13.86 12.23 27.55
C THR A 297 13.16 13.30 28.39
N ASP A 298 13.05 14.52 27.90
CA ASP A 298 12.55 15.68 28.66
C ASP A 298 11.03 15.84 28.50
N THR A 299 10.49 15.48 27.34
CA THR A 299 9.04 15.49 27.13
C THR A 299 8.40 14.22 27.69
N VAL A 300 7.25 14.40 28.33
CA VAL A 300 6.48 13.32 28.95
C VAL A 300 5.03 13.44 28.49
N VAL A 301 4.48 12.34 27.98
CA VAL A 301 3.06 12.23 27.65
C VAL A 301 2.28 11.74 28.86
N GLN A 302 0.99 12.08 28.92
CA GLN A 302 0.16 11.82 30.09
C GLN A 302 -1.23 11.28 29.76
N GLY A 303 -1.65 10.29 30.53
CA GLY A 303 -2.96 9.65 30.38
C GLY A 303 -2.99 8.63 29.25
N ALA A 304 -3.90 7.67 29.38
CA ALA A 304 -4.39 6.70 28.39
C ALA A 304 -4.49 5.31 29.02
N THR A 305 -5.37 4.49 28.44
CA THR A 305 -5.54 3.09 28.77
C THR A 305 -5.25 2.24 27.53
N VAL A 306 -4.26 1.35 27.62
CA VAL A 306 -3.85 0.42 26.57
C VAL A 306 -4.10 -1.00 27.05
N THR A 307 -5.19 -1.62 26.62
CA THR A 307 -5.61 -2.91 27.19
C THR A 307 -6.11 -3.91 26.16
N ASP A 308 -6.06 -5.20 26.49
CA ASP A 308 -6.74 -6.25 25.72
C ASP A 308 -6.31 -6.35 24.24
N ASN A 309 -5.14 -5.82 23.88
CA ASN A 309 -4.57 -5.95 22.54
C ASN A 309 -3.85 -7.31 22.38
N LYS A 310 -3.79 -7.82 21.14
CA LYS A 310 -3.21 -9.14 20.82
C LYS A 310 -2.11 -9.04 19.78
N PHE A 311 -1.01 -9.75 20.00
CA PHE A 311 0.17 -9.75 19.14
C PHE A 311 0.47 -11.15 18.61
N HIS A 312 0.65 -11.27 17.29
CA HIS A 312 0.81 -12.53 16.56
C HIS A 312 1.98 -12.46 15.56
N GLY A 313 2.69 -13.57 15.37
CA GLY A 313 3.70 -13.72 14.32
C GLY A 313 5.15 -13.44 14.71
N ALA A 314 6.09 -14.01 13.95
CA ALA A 314 7.47 -14.22 14.39
C ALA A 314 8.44 -13.06 14.13
N HIS A 315 7.96 -11.92 13.63
CA HIS A 315 8.81 -10.84 13.13
C HIS A 315 8.69 -9.54 13.92
N PHE A 316 8.49 -9.60 15.24
CA PHE A 316 8.48 -8.42 16.09
C PHE A 316 9.87 -8.06 16.61
N GLY A 317 10.10 -6.76 16.79
CA GLY A 317 11.07 -6.27 17.78
C GLY A 317 10.47 -6.30 19.17
N TYR A 318 9.35 -5.59 19.36
CA TYR A 318 8.64 -5.46 20.63
C TYR A 318 7.11 -5.50 20.43
N ALA A 319 6.35 -6.01 21.40
CA ALA A 319 4.89 -5.87 21.37
C ALA A 319 4.49 -4.50 21.91
N ILE A 320 4.89 -4.16 23.14
CA ILE A 320 4.64 -2.85 23.74
C ILE A 320 5.91 -2.33 24.39
N VAL A 321 6.24 -1.06 24.11
CA VAL A 321 7.29 -0.32 24.79
C VAL A 321 6.71 0.89 25.50
N VAL A 322 7.22 1.20 26.69
CA VAL A 322 6.75 2.33 27.49
C VAL A 322 7.92 3.11 28.07
N SER A 323 7.98 4.41 27.80
CA SER A 323 8.96 5.33 28.38
C SER A 323 8.44 6.77 28.34
N SER A 324 8.95 7.65 29.20
CA SER A 324 8.52 9.06 29.23
C SER A 324 6.99 9.24 29.25
N ALA A 325 6.33 8.48 30.13
CA ALA A 325 4.88 8.35 30.15
C ALA A 325 4.37 8.40 31.59
N ASN A 326 3.33 9.18 31.86
CA ASN A 326 2.77 9.35 33.19
C ASN A 326 1.27 9.08 33.22
N GLN A 327 0.77 8.46 34.29
CA GLN A 327 -0.65 8.13 34.48
C GLN A 327 -1.22 7.23 33.36
N PHE A 328 -0.42 6.28 32.87
CA PHE A 328 -0.89 5.28 31.91
C PHE A 328 -1.40 4.02 32.60
N THR A 329 -2.38 3.37 31.99
CA THR A 329 -2.82 2.02 32.37
C THR A 329 -2.54 1.07 31.22
N VAL A 330 -1.60 0.15 31.36
CA VAL A 330 -1.25 -0.84 30.33
C VAL A 330 -1.42 -2.24 30.88
N LEU A 331 -2.57 -2.86 30.64
CA LEU A 331 -2.99 -4.11 31.27
C LEU A 331 -3.61 -5.09 30.29
N ARG A 332 -3.53 -6.40 30.58
CA ARG A 332 -4.23 -7.46 29.84
C ARG A 332 -3.90 -7.53 28.34
N ASN A 333 -2.76 -7.00 27.91
CA ASN A 333 -2.27 -7.20 26.55
C ASN A 333 -1.63 -8.59 26.47
N THR A 334 -1.90 -9.32 25.39
CA THR A 334 -1.54 -10.73 25.26
C THR A 334 -0.73 -11.00 24.01
N VAL A 335 0.21 -11.92 24.14
CA VAL A 335 1.10 -12.37 23.08
C VAL A 335 0.77 -13.82 22.79
N ASP A 336 0.45 -14.14 21.53
CA ASP A 336 0.13 -15.50 21.14
C ASP A 336 1.40 -16.35 21.02
N ASN A 337 1.23 -17.68 21.07
CA ASN A 337 2.34 -18.64 21.03
C ASN A 337 3.18 -18.59 19.75
N ASP A 338 2.66 -18.01 18.67
CA ASP A 338 3.37 -17.85 17.40
C ASP A 338 4.20 -16.55 17.33
N ALA A 339 4.06 -15.67 18.33
CA ALA A 339 4.77 -14.41 18.37
C ALA A 339 6.22 -14.58 18.82
N GLN A 340 7.15 -13.94 18.11
CA GLN A 340 8.57 -13.94 18.45
C GLN A 340 9.15 -12.54 18.39
N PHE A 341 10.01 -12.25 19.37
CA PHE A 341 10.64 -10.95 19.57
C PHE A 341 12.14 -11.10 19.37
N THR A 342 12.64 -10.56 18.27
CA THR A 342 14.05 -10.63 17.85
C THR A 342 14.42 -9.32 17.23
N GLY A 343 15.71 -9.02 17.09
CA GLY A 343 16.14 -7.76 16.49
C GLY A 343 17.58 -7.45 16.80
N VAL A 344 18.16 -6.57 16.00
CA VAL A 344 19.52 -6.05 16.19
C VAL A 344 19.49 -4.53 16.09
N ASN A 345 20.36 -3.84 16.82
CA ASN A 345 20.46 -2.39 16.70
C ASN A 345 20.88 -2.03 15.27
N GLY A 346 20.14 -1.11 14.64
CA GLY A 346 20.51 -0.54 13.37
C GLY A 346 21.78 0.30 13.46
N PRO A 347 22.43 0.62 12.32
CA PRO A 347 23.68 1.39 12.29
C PRO A 347 23.58 2.78 12.92
N THR A 348 22.38 3.37 12.90
CA THR A 348 22.07 4.71 13.43
C THR A 348 21.48 4.68 14.84
N CYS A 349 21.30 3.49 15.43
CA CYS A 349 20.83 3.39 16.80
C CYS A 349 21.81 4.05 17.79
N PRO A 350 21.30 4.78 18.81
CA PRO A 350 22.13 5.20 19.92
C PRO A 350 22.82 4.01 20.59
N THR A 351 24.12 4.15 20.88
CA THR A 351 24.91 3.10 21.55
C THR A 351 24.90 3.21 23.07
N ALA A 352 24.46 4.35 23.60
CA ALA A 352 24.37 4.61 25.03
C ALA A 352 23.19 5.56 25.32
N PRO A 353 22.34 5.26 26.33
CA PRO A 353 22.31 4.02 27.10
C PRO A 353 21.96 2.81 26.20
N GLU A 354 22.37 1.62 26.63
CA GLU A 354 22.03 0.39 25.89
C GLU A 354 20.56 0.05 26.15
N ASN A 355 19.75 0.08 25.08
CA ASN A 355 18.34 -0.29 25.15
C ASN A 355 18.11 -1.72 25.62
N GLY A 356 16.97 -1.95 26.26
CA GLY A 356 16.48 -3.29 26.56
C GLY A 356 16.33 -4.12 25.28
N LYS A 357 16.72 -5.39 25.35
CA LYS A 357 16.67 -6.31 24.19
C LYS A 357 15.22 -6.51 23.70
N PRO A 358 15.02 -6.80 22.40
CA PRO A 358 13.74 -7.24 21.84
C PRO A 358 13.01 -8.23 22.75
N THR A 359 11.82 -7.84 23.19
CA THR A 359 10.97 -8.60 24.11
C THR A 359 9.52 -8.17 23.92
N ALA A 360 8.57 -8.98 24.40
CA ALA A 360 7.15 -8.65 24.33
C ALA A 360 6.86 -7.29 24.96
N PHE A 361 7.13 -7.14 26.26
CA PHE A 361 6.75 -5.97 27.03
C PHE A 361 7.98 -5.35 27.67
N LEU A 362 8.39 -4.17 27.20
CA LEU A 362 9.55 -3.43 27.70
C LEU A 362 9.09 -2.10 28.30
N ILE A 363 9.60 -1.76 29.49
CA ILE A 363 9.30 -0.50 30.16
C ILE A 363 10.56 0.12 30.74
N ASN A 364 10.68 1.44 30.62
CA ASN A 364 11.63 2.22 31.41
C ASN A 364 10.94 2.72 32.68
N ARG A 365 11.08 1.99 33.81
CA ARG A 365 10.48 2.41 35.10
C ARG A 365 11.14 3.66 35.69
N GLY A 366 12.27 4.12 35.15
CA GLY A 366 12.86 5.41 35.50
C GLY A 366 11.97 6.57 35.06
N SER A 367 11.44 6.51 33.84
CA SER A 367 10.64 7.57 33.22
C SER A 367 9.14 7.27 33.05
N ALA A 368 8.70 6.03 33.27
CA ALA A 368 7.30 5.63 33.18
C ALA A 368 6.62 5.53 34.56
N ARG A 369 5.39 6.05 34.69
CA ARG A 369 4.55 6.00 35.89
C ARG A 369 3.12 5.64 35.52
N GLY A 370 2.51 4.71 36.25
CA GLY A 370 1.19 4.18 35.91
C GLY A 370 0.97 2.74 36.42
N ASP A 371 -0.12 2.15 35.97
CA ASP A 371 -0.50 0.76 36.25
C ASP A 371 -0.11 -0.11 35.06
N PHE A 372 0.81 -1.06 35.28
CA PHE A 372 1.38 -1.90 34.22
C PHE A 372 1.24 -3.37 34.58
N GLN A 373 0.97 -4.23 33.58
CA GLN A 373 0.91 -5.67 33.77
C GLN A 373 2.27 -6.24 34.23
N GLU A 374 2.25 -7.36 34.94
CA GLU A 374 3.43 -7.91 35.63
C GLU A 374 4.53 -8.37 34.67
N ASP A 375 4.17 -8.75 33.44
CA ASP A 375 5.10 -9.31 32.44
C ASP A 375 6.09 -8.29 31.87
N PHE A 376 5.94 -7.00 32.20
CA PHE A 376 6.85 -5.95 31.74
C PHE A 376 8.27 -6.12 32.30
N VAL A 377 9.23 -6.27 31.41
CA VAL A 377 10.65 -6.25 31.72
C VAL A 377 11.12 -4.80 31.84
N ASN A 378 11.81 -4.47 32.94
CA ASN A 378 12.42 -3.16 33.09
C ASN A 378 13.73 -3.05 32.31
N GLY A 379 13.88 -2.01 31.51
CA GLY A 379 15.10 -1.71 30.76
C GLY A 379 15.09 -0.30 30.18
N GLU A 380 16.20 0.10 29.57
CA GLU A 380 16.28 1.38 28.89
C GLU A 380 15.45 1.36 27.61
N VAL A 381 14.82 2.48 27.31
CA VAL A 381 13.94 2.67 26.16
C VAL A 381 14.19 4.08 25.64
N GLN A 382 15.08 4.17 24.66
CA GLN A 382 15.43 5.41 23.97
C GLN A 382 15.61 5.14 22.47
N HIS A 383 14.84 5.80 21.62
CA HIS A 383 14.90 5.63 20.16
C HIS A 383 14.79 4.15 19.74
N ILE A 384 13.89 3.38 20.35
CA ILE A 384 13.80 1.92 20.15
C ILE A 384 13.40 1.53 18.71
N ILE A 385 12.75 2.46 18.00
CA ILE A 385 12.36 2.31 16.58
C ILE A 385 13.57 2.17 15.64
N CYS A 386 14.80 2.38 16.09
CA CYS A 386 15.99 2.18 15.29
C CYS A 386 16.35 0.68 15.13
N VAL A 387 15.70 -0.22 15.89
CA VAL A 387 15.94 -1.68 15.80
C VAL A 387 15.65 -2.21 14.39
N ASN A 388 16.51 -3.06 13.87
CA ASN A 388 16.37 -3.68 12.56
C ASN A 388 16.11 -5.19 12.68
N PRO A 389 15.51 -5.81 11.66
CA PRO A 389 15.42 -7.26 11.62
C PRO A 389 16.82 -7.87 11.66
N PRO A 390 16.99 -9.05 12.27
CA PRO A 390 18.24 -9.78 12.20
C PRO A 390 18.56 -10.17 10.75
N ASP A 391 19.83 -10.45 10.49
CA ASP A 391 20.29 -10.93 9.19
C ASP A 391 19.54 -12.20 8.76
N GLU A 392 19.06 -12.21 7.52
CA GLU A 392 18.34 -13.35 6.96
C GLU A 392 19.30 -14.20 6.11
N ASN A 393 19.57 -15.44 6.53
CA ASN A 393 20.49 -16.36 5.84
C ASN A 393 21.90 -15.77 5.62
N GLY A 394 22.40 -15.00 6.60
CA GLY A 394 23.71 -14.33 6.52
C GLY A 394 23.75 -13.15 5.54
N LYS A 395 22.59 -12.68 5.07
CA LYS A 395 22.47 -11.44 4.32
C LYS A 395 21.99 -10.34 5.25
N PRO A 396 22.69 -9.20 5.28
CA PRO A 396 22.20 -8.02 5.99
C PRO A 396 20.81 -7.62 5.50
N TYR A 397 20.02 -7.10 6.43
CA TYR A 397 18.78 -6.43 6.12
C TYR A 397 18.98 -5.35 5.04
N THR A 398 18.08 -5.30 4.07
CA THR A 398 18.05 -4.29 3.02
C THR A 398 16.69 -3.62 3.05
N ALA A 399 16.70 -2.29 3.17
CA ALA A 399 15.50 -1.47 3.17
C ALA A 399 14.71 -1.65 1.86
N TRP A 400 13.40 -1.84 1.97
CA TRP A 400 12.50 -1.88 0.83
C TRP A 400 12.23 -0.48 0.26
N ARG A 401 12.36 -0.33 -1.07
CA ARG A 401 12.18 0.94 -1.79
C ARG A 401 11.23 0.77 -2.98
N MET A 402 10.42 1.79 -3.29
CA MET A 402 9.53 1.76 -4.44
C MET A 402 10.27 1.89 -5.77
N ARG A 403 11.41 2.58 -5.81
CA ARG A 403 12.14 2.77 -7.08
C ARG A 403 12.73 1.47 -7.63
N ASP A 404 12.90 0.46 -6.79
CA ASP A 404 13.28 -0.89 -7.19
C ASP A 404 12.07 -1.72 -7.67
N SER A 405 10.86 -1.17 -7.61
CA SER A 405 9.67 -1.82 -8.17
C SER A 405 9.76 -1.89 -9.70
N PRO A 406 9.25 -2.98 -10.32
CA PRO A 406 9.16 -3.08 -11.77
C PRO A 406 8.48 -1.87 -12.43
N GLU A 407 7.45 -1.31 -11.77
CA GLU A 407 6.68 -0.16 -12.25
C GLU A 407 7.52 1.12 -12.27
N ALA A 408 8.25 1.42 -11.20
CA ALA A 408 9.11 2.60 -11.14
C ALA A 408 10.31 2.50 -12.10
N ILE A 409 10.88 1.29 -12.25
CA ILE A 409 11.94 1.02 -13.24
C ILE A 409 11.40 1.25 -14.66
N ALA A 410 10.19 0.74 -14.97
CA ALA A 410 9.56 0.92 -16.27
C ALA A 410 9.21 2.39 -16.54
N ALA A 411 8.67 3.11 -15.55
CA ALA A 411 8.34 4.53 -15.65
C ALA A 411 9.60 5.39 -15.90
N LYS A 412 10.68 5.12 -15.16
CA LYS A 412 11.98 5.77 -15.38
C LYS A 412 12.52 5.49 -16.78
N ALA A 413 12.48 4.23 -17.22
CA ALA A 413 12.92 3.86 -18.57
C ALA A 413 12.09 4.55 -19.66
N ALA A 414 10.78 4.70 -19.46
CA ALA A 414 9.90 5.41 -20.37
C ALA A 414 10.19 6.93 -20.41
N ALA A 415 10.45 7.55 -19.24
CA ALA A 415 10.81 8.96 -19.15
C ALA A 415 12.18 9.24 -19.81
N GLU A 416 13.19 8.40 -19.56
CA GLU A 416 14.50 8.50 -20.21
C GLU A 416 14.39 8.32 -21.74
N ALA A 417 13.52 7.42 -22.20
CA ALA A 417 13.24 7.24 -23.63
C ALA A 417 12.54 8.47 -24.26
N ALA A 418 11.70 9.18 -23.49
CA ALA A 418 11.01 10.38 -23.95
C ALA A 418 11.93 11.62 -24.03
N GLU A 419 12.86 11.77 -23.07
CA GLU A 419 13.84 12.87 -23.05
C GLU A 419 14.98 12.67 -24.06
N HIS A 420 15.30 11.42 -24.40
CA HIS A 420 16.31 11.09 -25.39
C HIS A 420 15.74 10.19 -26.50
N PRO A 421 15.00 10.77 -27.46
CA PRO A 421 14.38 10.00 -28.55
C PRO A 421 15.41 9.24 -29.42
N GLU A 422 16.68 9.65 -29.40
CA GLU A 422 17.77 8.96 -30.11
C GLU A 422 18.26 7.69 -29.37
N LEU A 423 18.08 7.60 -28.04
CA LEU A 423 18.34 6.39 -27.25
C LEU A 423 17.14 5.43 -27.25
N ALA A 424 15.92 5.93 -27.53
CA ALA A 424 14.70 5.14 -27.64
C ALA A 424 14.66 4.19 -28.86
N VAL A 425 15.62 4.30 -29.80
CA VAL A 425 15.72 3.41 -30.98
C VAL A 425 16.10 1.96 -30.61
N GLY A 426 16.34 1.65 -29.33
CA GLY A 426 16.65 0.31 -28.85
C GLY A 426 15.53 -0.46 -28.13
N ALA A 427 14.45 0.20 -27.71
CA ALA A 427 13.34 -0.47 -27.02
C ALA A 427 12.25 -0.82 -28.05
N ASP A 428 12.46 -1.97 -28.70
CA ASP A 428 11.60 -2.51 -29.76
C ASP A 428 10.13 -2.45 -29.33
N SER A 429 9.30 -1.70 -30.07
CA SER A 429 7.84 -1.59 -29.86
C SER A 429 7.17 -2.96 -29.80
N ARG A 430 7.81 -3.99 -30.39
CA ARG A 430 7.39 -5.39 -30.33
C ARG A 430 7.44 -5.99 -28.93
N LEU A 431 8.33 -5.52 -28.04
CA LEU A 431 8.38 -6.01 -26.66
C LEU A 431 7.27 -5.39 -25.83
N ALA A 432 6.99 -4.09 -26.01
CA ALA A 432 5.84 -3.44 -25.40
C ALA A 432 4.52 -4.01 -25.93
N ASP A 433 4.42 -4.20 -27.25
CA ASP A 433 3.27 -4.85 -27.90
C ASP A 433 3.14 -6.33 -27.47
N ALA A 434 4.26 -7.04 -27.26
CA ALA A 434 4.22 -8.41 -26.73
C ALA A 434 3.82 -8.45 -25.26
N LEU A 435 4.22 -7.48 -24.44
CA LEU A 435 3.83 -7.40 -23.04
C LEU A 435 2.35 -7.05 -22.91
N VAL A 436 1.87 -6.09 -23.70
CA VAL A 436 0.46 -5.72 -23.79
C VAL A 436 -0.36 -6.86 -24.38
N ALA A 437 0.11 -7.53 -25.44
CA ALA A 437 -0.57 -8.71 -25.99
C ALA A 437 -0.57 -9.90 -25.02
N TYR A 438 0.47 -10.04 -24.19
CA TYR A 438 0.53 -11.05 -23.13
C TYR A 438 -0.44 -10.72 -22.00
N GLN A 439 -0.47 -9.47 -21.51
CA GLN A 439 -1.42 -9.01 -20.51
C GLN A 439 -2.87 -9.10 -21.01
N MET A 440 -3.13 -8.74 -22.27
CA MET A 440 -4.45 -8.86 -22.89
C MET A 440 -4.83 -10.33 -23.14
N SER A 441 -3.87 -11.21 -23.50
CA SER A 441 -4.11 -12.65 -23.60
C SER A 441 -4.37 -13.28 -22.24
N LEU A 442 -3.68 -12.83 -21.18
CA LEU A 442 -3.89 -13.29 -19.82
C LEU A 442 -5.26 -12.83 -19.31
N LEU A 443 -5.62 -11.56 -19.50
CA LEU A 443 -6.94 -11.03 -19.16
C LEU A 443 -8.05 -11.68 -19.97
N SER A 444 -7.82 -11.97 -21.26
CA SER A 444 -8.77 -12.70 -22.10
C SER A 444 -8.91 -14.17 -21.67
N ALA A 445 -7.81 -14.83 -21.28
CA ALA A 445 -7.84 -16.19 -20.75
C ALA A 445 -8.52 -16.25 -19.37
N MET A 446 -8.26 -15.27 -18.50
CA MET A 446 -8.94 -15.12 -17.22
C MET A 446 -10.42 -14.81 -17.41
N ASN A 447 -10.79 -13.92 -18.32
CA ASN A 447 -12.19 -13.65 -18.65
C ASN A 447 -12.86 -14.87 -19.30
N GLY A 448 -12.15 -15.65 -20.12
CA GLY A 448 -12.65 -16.91 -20.65
C GLY A 448 -12.85 -17.97 -19.57
N LEU A 449 -11.98 -18.01 -18.57
CA LEU A 449 -12.13 -18.84 -17.37
C LEU A 449 -13.32 -18.37 -16.52
N THR A 450 -13.44 -17.07 -16.28
CA THR A 450 -14.56 -16.47 -15.54
C THR A 450 -15.88 -16.67 -16.27
N SER A 451 -15.92 -16.51 -17.59
CA SER A 451 -17.13 -16.77 -18.40
C SER A 451 -17.46 -18.25 -18.50
N ARG A 452 -16.47 -19.16 -18.45
CA ARG A 452 -16.72 -20.61 -18.34
C ARG A 452 -17.23 -20.99 -16.96
N LEU A 453 -16.65 -20.43 -15.89
CA LEU A 453 -17.14 -20.56 -14.52
C LEU A 453 -18.55 -20.00 -14.38
N LEU A 454 -18.85 -18.87 -15.02
CA LEU A 454 -20.17 -18.24 -15.01
C LEU A 454 -21.18 -18.97 -15.91
N ASN A 455 -20.78 -19.54 -17.05
CA ASN A 455 -21.68 -20.35 -17.88
C ASN A 455 -21.91 -21.76 -17.30
N GLU A 456 -20.92 -22.35 -16.62
CA GLU A 456 -21.07 -23.61 -15.90
C GLU A 456 -21.91 -23.42 -14.62
N THR A 457 -21.91 -22.23 -14.01
CA THR A 457 -22.82 -21.89 -12.90
C THR A 457 -24.20 -21.40 -13.38
N ALA A 458 -24.32 -20.75 -14.54
CA ALA A 458 -25.61 -20.38 -15.14
C ALA A 458 -26.37 -21.55 -15.79
N SER A 459 -25.67 -22.64 -16.13
CA SER A 459 -26.28 -23.93 -16.53
C SER A 459 -26.66 -24.82 -15.35
N ALA A 460 -26.41 -24.40 -14.10
CA ALA A 460 -26.72 -25.15 -12.89
C ALA A 460 -27.65 -24.34 -11.98
N SER A 461 -28.89 -24.16 -12.42
CA SER A 461 -29.98 -23.87 -11.49
C SER A 461 -30.31 -25.16 -10.72
N GLU A 462 -29.77 -25.29 -9.51
CA GLU A 462 -30.45 -25.87 -8.34
C GLU A 462 -29.54 -25.80 -7.10
N THR A 463 -29.85 -24.84 -6.23
CA THR A 463 -29.27 -24.63 -4.91
C THR A 463 -29.67 -25.74 -3.93
N VAL A 464 -29.03 -26.91 -3.97
CA VAL A 464 -28.90 -27.89 -2.84
C VAL A 464 -27.58 -28.72 -2.90
N SER A 465 -26.73 -28.60 -3.93
CA SER A 465 -25.74 -29.66 -4.25
C SER A 465 -24.34 -29.59 -3.58
N GLU A 466 -23.92 -28.52 -2.89
CA GLU A 466 -22.53 -28.43 -2.39
C GLU A 466 -22.25 -29.33 -1.18
N LEU A 467 -23.21 -29.47 -0.25
CA LEU A 467 -23.07 -30.37 0.91
C LEU A 467 -23.07 -31.85 0.51
N THR A 468 -23.77 -32.22 -0.56
CA THR A 468 -23.78 -33.60 -1.09
C THR A 468 -22.50 -33.95 -1.85
N ARG A 469 -21.76 -32.94 -2.35
CA ARG A 469 -20.50 -33.14 -3.10
C ARG A 469 -19.33 -33.42 -2.17
N LEU A 470 -19.28 -32.77 -1.01
CA LEU A 470 -18.32 -33.04 0.06
C LEU A 470 -18.58 -34.41 0.72
N ASP A 471 -19.84 -34.77 0.92
CA ASP A 471 -20.26 -36.07 1.46
C ASP A 471 -19.90 -37.25 0.51
N LYS A 472 -19.85 -37.01 -0.81
CA LYS A 472 -19.36 -37.99 -1.81
C LYS A 472 -17.83 -38.12 -1.84
N LEU A 473 -17.10 -37.08 -1.43
CA LEU A 473 -15.64 -37.13 -1.24
C LEU A 473 -15.27 -37.98 -0.02
N GLU A 474 -16.03 -37.89 1.07
CA GLU A 474 -15.86 -38.76 2.25
C GLU A 474 -16.24 -40.23 1.96
N ARG A 475 -17.23 -40.48 1.09
CA ARG A 475 -17.70 -41.85 0.77
C ARG A 475 -16.94 -42.55 -0.35
N GLY A 476 -15.87 -41.95 -0.88
CA GLY A 476 -14.96 -42.64 -1.80
C GLY A 476 -15.52 -42.90 -3.21
N ASP A 477 -16.26 -41.94 -3.77
CA ASP A 477 -16.82 -42.05 -5.12
C ASP A 477 -15.71 -42.17 -6.19
N LYS A 478 -15.75 -43.26 -6.95
CA LYS A 478 -14.72 -43.66 -7.92
C LYS A 478 -14.64 -42.72 -9.12
N ALA A 479 -15.76 -42.13 -9.52
CA ALA A 479 -15.82 -41.23 -10.67
C ALA A 479 -15.07 -39.91 -10.41
N LEU A 480 -15.21 -39.37 -9.19
CA LEU A 480 -14.53 -38.13 -8.81
C LEU A 480 -13.02 -38.34 -8.65
N ARG A 481 -12.60 -39.53 -8.18
CA ARG A 481 -11.17 -39.91 -8.15
C ARG A 481 -10.56 -40.01 -9.54
N GLU A 482 -11.30 -40.55 -10.52
CA GLU A 482 -10.85 -40.59 -11.92
C GLU A 482 -10.69 -39.19 -12.51
N GLU A 483 -11.61 -38.26 -12.18
CA GLU A 483 -11.52 -36.88 -12.63
C GLU A 483 -10.33 -36.13 -12.01
N LEU A 484 -10.11 -36.29 -10.70
CA LEU A 484 -8.97 -35.72 -9.99
C LEU A 484 -7.64 -36.28 -10.52
N HIS A 485 -7.62 -37.58 -10.84
CA HIS A 485 -6.46 -38.24 -11.44
C HIS A 485 -6.19 -37.72 -12.86
N ARG A 486 -7.24 -37.39 -13.63
CA ARG A 486 -7.08 -36.79 -14.97
C ARG A 486 -6.49 -35.39 -14.87
N LEU A 487 -7.00 -34.56 -13.97
CA LEU A 487 -6.48 -33.21 -13.69
C LEU A 487 -5.01 -33.24 -13.23
N SER A 488 -4.67 -34.17 -12.33
CA SER A 488 -3.28 -34.37 -11.89
C SER A 488 -2.35 -34.71 -13.07
N LYS A 489 -2.81 -35.56 -14.00
CA LYS A 489 -2.04 -35.94 -15.20
C LYS A 489 -1.84 -34.76 -16.17
N ASP A 490 -2.85 -33.89 -16.31
CA ASP A 490 -2.77 -32.72 -17.18
C ASP A 490 -1.78 -31.68 -16.62
N VAL A 491 -1.75 -31.49 -15.29
CA VAL A 491 -0.77 -30.61 -14.61
C VAL A 491 0.66 -31.13 -14.79
N ILE A 492 0.89 -32.42 -14.61
CA ILE A 492 2.22 -33.04 -14.82
C ILE A 492 2.67 -32.90 -16.29
N THR A 493 1.74 -33.06 -17.23
CA THR A 493 2.03 -32.88 -18.67
C THR A 493 2.41 -31.44 -18.99
N LEU A 494 1.75 -30.47 -18.35
CA LEU A 494 2.07 -29.05 -18.52
C LEU A 494 3.44 -28.69 -17.94
N ASP A 495 3.76 -29.15 -16.72
CA ASP A 495 5.08 -28.96 -16.09
C ASP A 495 6.21 -29.52 -16.97
N THR A 496 6.00 -30.71 -17.54
CA THR A 496 6.96 -31.35 -18.46
C THR A 496 7.21 -30.49 -19.70
N LYS A 497 6.14 -29.98 -20.34
CA LYS A 497 6.26 -29.12 -21.54
C LYS A 497 6.95 -27.78 -21.25
N VAL A 498 6.72 -27.22 -20.05
CA VAL A 498 7.38 -25.99 -19.62
C VAL A 498 8.87 -26.23 -19.40
N ARG A 499 9.24 -27.33 -18.72
CA ARG A 499 10.65 -27.72 -18.52
C ARG A 499 11.38 -27.99 -19.82
N GLU A 500 10.78 -28.75 -20.74
CA GLU A 500 11.34 -29.01 -22.07
C GLU A 500 11.60 -27.71 -22.85
N ARG A 501 10.67 -26.75 -22.78
CA ARG A 501 10.87 -25.44 -23.41
C ARG A 501 11.96 -24.62 -22.72
N ALA A 502 12.04 -24.65 -21.40
CA ALA A 502 13.09 -23.95 -20.66
C ALA A 502 14.47 -24.55 -20.99
N ASP A 503 14.61 -25.87 -21.00
CA ASP A 503 15.86 -26.55 -21.33
C ASP A 503 16.25 -26.38 -22.80
N ALA A 504 15.30 -26.34 -23.74
CA ALA A 504 15.58 -26.05 -25.14
C ALA A 504 16.18 -24.65 -25.36
N HIS A 505 15.88 -23.68 -24.49
CA HIS A 505 16.42 -22.31 -24.57
C HIS A 505 17.64 -22.07 -23.67
N ARG A 506 17.98 -23.04 -22.81
CA ARG A 506 19.13 -22.97 -21.89
C ARG A 506 20.47 -22.76 -22.60
N PRO A 507 20.80 -23.43 -23.72
CA PRO A 507 22.07 -23.21 -24.42
C PRO A 507 22.17 -21.80 -25.01
N PHE A 508 21.05 -21.24 -25.46
CA PHE A 508 21.00 -19.87 -25.97
C PHE A 508 21.23 -18.85 -24.86
N LEU A 509 20.52 -19.00 -23.73
CA LEU A 509 20.69 -18.13 -22.56
C LEU A 509 22.12 -18.20 -22.00
N GLN A 510 22.71 -19.40 -22.00
CA GLN A 510 24.08 -19.60 -21.52
C GLN A 510 25.13 -19.04 -22.50
N ALA A 511 24.88 -19.12 -23.81
CA ALA A 511 25.73 -18.47 -24.82
C ALA A 511 25.68 -16.94 -24.69
N VAL A 512 24.50 -16.36 -24.46
CA VAL A 512 24.33 -14.93 -24.22
C VAL A 512 25.08 -14.52 -22.94
N TYR A 513 24.87 -15.25 -21.84
CA TYR A 513 25.52 -14.99 -20.56
C TYR A 513 27.05 -15.05 -20.64
N ASN A 514 27.61 -16.09 -21.26
CA ASN A 514 29.06 -16.26 -21.39
C ASN A 514 29.67 -15.17 -22.28
N THR A 515 28.95 -14.74 -23.32
CA THR A 515 29.39 -13.66 -24.21
C THR A 515 29.44 -12.33 -23.48
N VAL A 516 28.38 -11.97 -22.74
CA VAL A 516 28.33 -10.75 -21.91
C VAL A 516 29.45 -10.75 -20.87
N ARG A 517 29.69 -11.89 -20.22
CA ARG A 517 30.76 -12.05 -19.24
C ARG A 517 32.15 -11.84 -19.85
N SER A 518 32.43 -12.43 -21.02
CA SER A 518 33.73 -12.30 -21.70
C SER A 518 34.03 -10.85 -22.11
N HIS A 519 33.02 -10.11 -22.58
CA HIS A 519 33.18 -8.71 -22.97
C HIS A 519 33.29 -7.76 -21.79
N ARG A 520 32.63 -8.05 -20.65
CA ARG A 520 32.86 -7.30 -19.40
C ARG A 520 34.33 -7.40 -18.98
N THR A 521 34.92 -8.58 -19.04
CA THR A 521 36.35 -8.78 -18.73
C THR A 521 37.26 -8.06 -19.73
N GLN A 522 36.90 -8.03 -21.01
CA GLN A 522 37.68 -7.33 -22.04
C GLN A 522 37.60 -5.80 -21.88
N LEU A 523 36.42 -5.26 -21.59
CA LEU A 523 36.19 -3.83 -21.32
C LEU A 523 36.93 -3.37 -20.06
N GLN A 524 36.95 -4.19 -19.01
CA GLN A 524 37.72 -3.91 -17.79
C GLN A 524 39.23 -3.86 -18.07
N ARG A 525 39.75 -4.78 -18.89
CA ARG A 525 41.17 -4.78 -19.31
C ARG A 525 41.53 -3.56 -20.16
N THR A 526 40.68 -3.16 -21.11
CA THR A 526 40.92 -1.96 -21.92
C THR A 526 40.81 -0.67 -21.10
N SER A 527 39.94 -0.64 -20.09
CA SER A 527 39.81 0.49 -19.17
C SER A 527 41.06 0.63 -18.28
N GLN A 528 41.57 -0.47 -17.72
CA GLN A 528 42.83 -0.47 -16.95
C GLN A 528 44.03 -0.07 -17.81
N ALA A 529 44.17 -0.61 -19.03
CA ALA A 529 45.26 -0.24 -19.93
C ALA A 529 45.20 1.23 -20.40
N ALA A 530 44.01 1.82 -20.49
CA ALA A 530 43.82 3.24 -20.78
C ALA A 530 44.13 4.13 -19.56
N SER A 531 43.82 3.66 -18.36
CA SER A 531 44.16 4.32 -17.10
C SER A 531 45.69 4.39 -16.91
N ASP A 532 46.39 3.28 -17.14
CA ASP A 532 47.85 3.18 -16.98
C ASP A 532 48.62 4.04 -18.01
N ARG A 533 48.03 4.32 -19.18
CA ARG A 533 48.63 5.21 -20.19
C ARG A 533 48.34 6.70 -19.99
N SER A 534 47.38 7.05 -19.13
CA SER A 534 46.97 8.44 -18.89
C SER A 534 47.77 9.16 -17.80
N GLY A 535 48.73 8.48 -17.17
CA GLY A 535 49.67 9.06 -16.19
C GLY A 535 50.79 9.89 -16.83
N SER A 536 50.46 10.81 -17.74
CA SER A 536 51.31 11.95 -18.12
C SER A 536 50.57 12.79 -19.17
N THR A 537 50.46 14.10 -18.90
CA THR A 537 49.88 15.19 -19.72
C THR A 537 48.36 15.39 -19.64
N SER A 538 48.02 16.57 -19.13
CA SER A 538 46.68 17.15 -19.06
C SER A 538 46.29 17.80 -20.40
N VAL A 539 44.97 17.94 -20.58
CA VAL A 539 44.22 18.71 -21.59
C VAL A 539 43.44 17.87 -22.62
N GLY A 540 42.10 17.87 -22.47
CA GLY A 540 41.10 17.64 -23.53
C GLY A 540 40.64 16.21 -23.82
N THR A 541 39.81 15.58 -22.97
CA THR A 541 39.37 14.16 -23.16
C THR A 541 37.86 13.88 -23.11
N SER A 542 36.99 14.87 -23.40
CA SER A 542 35.54 14.61 -23.47
C SER A 542 35.10 13.93 -24.79
N ALA A 543 35.58 14.40 -25.94
CA ALA A 543 35.14 13.91 -27.25
C ALA A 543 35.60 12.47 -27.57
N PHE A 544 36.78 12.06 -27.08
CA PHE A 544 37.34 10.74 -27.40
C PHE A 544 36.62 9.59 -26.67
N LYS A 545 36.10 9.83 -25.45
CA LYS A 545 35.34 8.82 -24.69
C LYS A 545 33.98 8.51 -25.32
N GLN A 546 33.28 9.53 -25.84
CA GLN A 546 31.99 9.35 -26.50
C GLN A 546 32.11 8.57 -27.82
N VAL A 547 33.11 8.89 -28.66
CA VAL A 547 33.34 8.16 -29.92
C VAL A 547 33.69 6.69 -29.67
N THR A 548 34.45 6.39 -28.61
CA THR A 548 34.84 5.00 -28.30
C THR A 548 33.65 4.16 -27.81
N CYS A 549 32.73 4.73 -27.03
CA CYS A 549 31.51 4.04 -26.60
C CYS A 549 30.54 3.77 -27.76
N VAL A 550 30.37 4.72 -28.68
CA VAL A 550 29.48 4.57 -29.84
C VAL A 550 30.00 3.48 -30.79
N VAL A 551 31.31 3.43 -31.05
CA VAL A 551 31.92 2.40 -31.89
C VAL A 551 31.80 1.01 -31.24
N ALA A 552 31.96 0.91 -29.92
CA ALA A 552 31.79 -0.35 -29.19
C ALA A 552 30.34 -0.86 -29.21
N ALA A 553 29.35 0.03 -29.05
CA ALA A 553 27.93 -0.31 -29.13
C ALA A 553 27.53 -0.76 -30.54
N ALA A 554 27.98 -0.04 -31.58
CA ALA A 554 27.71 -0.40 -32.97
C ALA A 554 28.33 -1.76 -33.36
N ALA A 555 29.55 -2.06 -32.87
CA ALA A 555 30.19 -3.34 -33.07
C ALA A 555 29.43 -4.49 -32.37
N LEU A 556 28.91 -4.25 -31.16
CA LEU A 556 28.11 -5.22 -30.42
C LEU A 556 26.79 -5.55 -31.14
N VAL A 557 26.11 -4.52 -31.67
CA VAL A 557 24.86 -4.67 -32.43
C VAL A 557 25.08 -5.43 -33.74
N ALA A 558 26.10 -5.05 -34.51
CA ALA A 558 26.45 -5.75 -35.75
C ALA A 558 26.77 -7.24 -35.50
N PHE A 559 27.40 -7.54 -34.36
CA PHE A 559 27.76 -8.91 -33.99
C PHE A 559 26.56 -9.73 -33.49
N LEU A 560 25.65 -9.14 -32.72
CA LEU A 560 24.39 -9.78 -32.31
C LEU A 560 23.53 -10.12 -33.53
N VAL A 561 23.45 -9.24 -34.52
CA VAL A 561 22.78 -9.50 -35.79
C VAL A 561 23.46 -10.64 -36.56
N ALA A 562 24.79 -10.70 -36.58
CA ALA A 562 25.53 -11.79 -37.21
C ALA A 562 25.32 -13.14 -36.48
N ALA A 563 25.28 -13.15 -35.15
CA ALA A 563 25.01 -14.34 -34.33
C ALA A 563 23.58 -14.86 -34.54
N LEU A 564 22.59 -13.96 -34.58
CA LEU A 564 21.20 -14.27 -34.91
C LEU A 564 21.07 -14.86 -36.32
N ARG A 565 21.76 -14.28 -37.32
CA ARG A 565 21.78 -14.81 -38.69
C ARG A 565 22.45 -16.19 -38.75
N ARG A 566 23.51 -16.45 -37.99
CA ARG A 566 24.13 -17.78 -37.89
C ARG A 566 23.23 -18.80 -37.21
N TYR A 567 22.54 -18.42 -36.14
CA TYR A 567 21.58 -19.26 -35.45
C TYR A 567 20.40 -19.64 -36.37
N GLN A 568 19.86 -18.67 -37.11
CA GLN A 568 18.81 -18.90 -38.10
C GLN A 568 19.27 -19.78 -39.26
N LYS A 569 20.50 -19.60 -39.78
CA LYS A 569 21.08 -20.49 -40.80
C LYS A 569 21.31 -21.90 -40.28
N GLY A 570 21.74 -22.07 -39.03
CA GLY A 570 21.88 -23.38 -38.39
C GLY A 570 20.53 -24.09 -38.27
N ARG A 571 19.47 -23.36 -37.90
CA ARG A 571 18.12 -23.91 -37.81
C ARG A 571 17.52 -24.29 -39.18
N ALA A 572 17.84 -23.54 -40.24
CA ALA A 572 17.43 -23.87 -41.60
C ALA A 572 18.11 -25.16 -42.11
N ALA A 573 19.39 -25.38 -41.79
CA ALA A 573 20.13 -26.58 -42.17
C ALA A 573 19.66 -27.86 -41.46
N THR A 574 19.18 -27.75 -40.22
CA THR A 574 18.60 -28.90 -39.48
C THR A 574 17.23 -29.30 -40.03
N VAL A 575 16.46 -28.35 -40.58
CA VAL A 575 15.13 -28.61 -41.18
C VAL A 575 15.26 -29.26 -42.57
N THR A 576 16.35 -29.04 -43.31
CA THR A 576 16.57 -29.69 -44.62
C THR A 576 17.08 -31.14 -44.53
N LYS A 577 17.57 -31.56 -43.35
CA LYS A 577 17.99 -32.96 -43.09
C LYS A 577 16.88 -33.84 -42.48
N ALA A 578 15.73 -33.24 -42.16
CA ALA A 578 14.57 -33.91 -41.55
C ALA A 578 13.36 -33.96 -42.51
N ARG A 579 13.60 -33.88 -43.82
CA ARG A 579 12.62 -34.13 -44.88
C ARG A 579 13.12 -35.21 -45.81
#